data_AF-A0AA39CJH0-F1
#
_entry.id   AF-A0AA39CJH0-F1
#
_cell.length_a   1.000
_cell.length_b   1.000
_cell.length_c   1.000
_cell.angle_alpha   90.00
_cell.angle_beta   90.00
_cell.angle_gamma   90.00
#
_symmetry.space_group_name_H-M   'P 1'
#
loop_
_entity.id
_entity.type
_entity.pdbx_description
1 polymer ?
#
loop_
_entity_poly.entity_id
_entity_poly.type
_entity_poly.pdbx_seq_one_letter_code
_entity_poly.pdbx_strand_id
1 'polypeptide(L)'
;MKSPSLVLPILCFFMGSACRAALPFLWMPSNTPDTYKTRFNEAWKEAMVLARAAALTFEGPCDPVYQRYFEDEGASLVKHIFQTIANIPPDAQYDKNNIQDLLENEDIMGLSPKFSKMTLALRVPPNTPETWKDYCTRAKGSGAMIFDQMKESATVILCDGVLVYPLESEIYNPPAWARDEDGTPLEGYGCDGLGGREWTQFIQPSPKSGNRLILDFWAVGTNPTSGYGAYNTQLLKQRVLEKPSDFGAFPTLNNADTYLWYALSKYWSWACGKSFAAARSPEDDDLRHNDGGVLQPPPEGEASDQPLAGSGDVVDELAV
;
A
#
# COMPACT_ATOMS: atom_id res chain seq x y z
N MET A 1 11.15 -28.21 70.64
CA MET A 1 10.11 -28.32 69.59
C MET A 1 9.85 -26.92 69.06
N LYS A 2 10.37 -26.60 67.87
CA LYS A 2 10.17 -25.31 67.17
C LYS A 2 9.60 -25.64 65.78
N SER A 3 8.42 -25.11 65.47
CA SER A 3 7.76 -25.25 64.18
C SER A 3 8.59 -24.67 63.03
N PRO A 4 8.56 -25.27 61.83
CA PRO A 4 9.04 -24.60 60.63
C PRO A 4 7.94 -23.71 60.07
N SER A 5 8.26 -22.43 59.88
CA SER A 5 7.44 -21.47 59.15
C SER A 5 7.41 -21.84 57.66
N LEU A 6 6.21 -22.09 57.15
CA LEU A 6 5.92 -22.29 55.74
C LEU A 6 6.00 -20.92 55.03
N VAL A 7 7.07 -20.66 54.28
CA VAL A 7 7.17 -19.50 53.40
C VAL A 7 6.56 -19.89 52.06
N LEU A 8 5.36 -19.37 51.78
CA LEU A 8 4.67 -19.49 50.50
C LEU A 8 5.33 -18.51 49.51
N PRO A 9 5.93 -18.93 48.39
CA PRO A 9 6.37 -17.99 47.37
C PRO A 9 5.13 -17.51 46.61
N ILE A 10 4.76 -16.25 46.83
CA ILE A 10 3.85 -15.51 45.94
C ILE A 10 4.58 -15.35 44.61
N LEU A 11 4.33 -16.27 43.67
CA LEU A 11 4.60 -16.03 42.26
C LEU A 11 3.68 -14.88 41.84
N CYS A 12 4.20 -13.65 41.88
CA CYS A 12 3.63 -12.54 41.13
C CYS A 12 3.72 -12.91 39.65
N PHE A 13 2.65 -13.50 39.12
CA PHE A 13 2.31 -13.41 37.72
C PHE A 13 2.11 -11.92 37.38
N PHE A 14 3.21 -11.20 37.22
CA PHE A 14 3.25 -10.09 36.27
C PHE A 14 3.16 -10.72 34.88
N MET A 15 1.98 -11.21 34.52
CA MET A 15 1.57 -11.23 33.13
C MET A 15 1.48 -9.76 32.74
N GLY A 16 2.63 -9.15 32.46
CA GLY A 16 2.69 -7.91 31.71
C GLY A 16 1.78 -8.10 30.53
N SER A 17 0.81 -7.20 30.37
CA SER A 17 -0.23 -7.26 29.36
C SER A 17 0.40 -7.76 28.07
N ALA A 18 0.17 -9.03 27.73
CA ALA A 18 0.58 -9.55 26.44
C ALA A 18 -0.04 -8.56 25.46
N CYS A 19 0.81 -7.81 24.74
CA CYS A 19 0.36 -6.90 23.71
C CYS A 19 -0.43 -7.76 22.74
N ARG A 20 -1.75 -7.78 22.91
CA ARG A 20 -2.61 -8.59 22.07
C ARG A 20 -2.46 -8.01 20.68
N ALA A 21 -2.11 -8.89 19.74
CA ALA A 21 -2.28 -8.60 18.34
C ALA A 21 -3.69 -8.02 18.14
N ALA A 22 -3.76 -6.86 17.49
CA ALA A 22 -5.01 -6.15 17.29
C ALA A 22 -5.22 -5.92 15.81
N LEU A 23 -6.44 -6.19 15.34
CA LEU A 23 -6.89 -5.73 14.04
C LEU A 23 -7.21 -4.23 14.11
N PRO A 24 -7.06 -3.48 13.01
CA PRO A 24 -7.66 -2.17 12.90
C PRO A 24 -9.18 -2.25 13.01
N PHE A 25 -9.80 -1.15 13.41
CA PHE A 25 -11.23 -1.00 13.28
C PHE A 25 -11.57 -0.82 11.80
N LEU A 26 -12.17 -1.85 11.20
CA LEU A 26 -12.62 -1.80 9.81
C LEU A 26 -13.98 -1.10 9.76
N TRP A 27 -14.04 0.04 9.09
CA TRP A 27 -15.28 0.78 8.87
C TRP A 27 -15.70 0.72 7.41
N MET A 28 -16.98 0.44 7.17
CA MET A 28 -17.57 0.44 5.83
C MET A 28 -19.03 0.92 5.96
N PRO A 29 -19.60 1.62 4.96
CA PRO A 29 -21.02 1.92 4.93
C PRO A 29 -21.86 0.65 5.03
N SER A 30 -23.03 0.73 5.69
CA SER A 30 -23.93 -0.44 5.84
C SER A 30 -24.44 -0.99 4.51
N ASN A 31 -24.48 -0.16 3.46
CA ASN A 31 -24.88 -0.52 2.11
C ASN A 31 -23.70 -0.96 1.22
N THR A 32 -22.53 -1.24 1.79
CA THR A 32 -21.38 -1.75 1.02
C THR A 32 -21.72 -3.14 0.47
N PRO A 33 -21.53 -3.40 -0.83
CA PRO A 33 -21.69 -4.74 -1.41
C PRO A 33 -20.78 -5.77 -0.73
N ASP A 34 -21.23 -7.02 -0.61
CA ASP A 34 -20.43 -8.06 0.03
C ASP A 34 -19.13 -8.36 -0.72
N THR A 35 -19.14 -8.24 -2.05
CA THR A 35 -17.95 -8.32 -2.90
C THR A 35 -16.89 -7.29 -2.51
N TYR A 36 -17.30 -6.04 -2.27
CA TYR A 36 -16.42 -4.96 -1.80
C TYR A 36 -15.91 -5.22 -0.39
N LYS A 37 -16.76 -5.73 0.52
CA LYS A 37 -16.33 -6.09 1.88
C LYS A 37 -15.25 -7.16 1.84
N THR A 38 -15.46 -8.22 1.08
CA THR A 38 -14.48 -9.31 0.92
C THR A 38 -13.18 -8.76 0.37
N ARG A 39 -13.26 -8.00 -0.73
CA ARG A 39 -12.09 -7.40 -1.39
C ARG A 39 -11.27 -6.51 -0.46
N PHE A 40 -11.96 -5.68 0.33
CA PHE A 40 -11.31 -4.78 1.30
C PHE A 40 -10.59 -5.54 2.42
N ASN A 41 -11.20 -6.63 2.91
CA ASN A 41 -10.56 -7.49 3.91
C ASN A 41 -9.35 -8.23 3.34
N GLU A 42 -9.42 -8.71 2.10
CA GLU A 42 -8.32 -9.39 1.41
C GLU A 42 -7.15 -8.43 1.14
N ALA A 43 -7.44 -7.22 0.66
CA ALA A 43 -6.43 -6.20 0.43
C ALA A 43 -5.67 -5.81 1.71
N TRP A 44 -6.35 -5.78 2.86
CA TRP A 44 -5.69 -5.56 4.15
C TRP A 44 -4.70 -6.68 4.49
N LYS A 45 -5.10 -7.95 4.29
CA LYS A 45 -4.21 -9.10 4.54
C LYS A 45 -3.01 -9.08 3.61
N GLU A 46 -3.23 -8.77 2.33
CA GLU A 46 -2.14 -8.66 1.36
C GLU A 46 -1.17 -7.53 1.72
N ALA A 47 -1.65 -6.37 2.16
CA ALA A 47 -0.78 -5.30 2.64
C ALA A 47 0.14 -5.75 3.79
N MET A 48 -0.34 -6.63 4.66
CA MET A 48 0.48 -7.24 5.72
C MET A 48 1.50 -8.23 5.16
N VAL A 49 1.14 -9.03 4.16
CA VAL A 49 2.06 -9.92 3.45
C VAL A 49 3.18 -9.13 2.77
N LEU A 50 2.84 -8.06 2.04
CA LEU A 50 3.81 -7.17 1.39
C LEU A 50 4.77 -6.54 2.41
N ALA A 51 4.25 -6.05 3.53
CA ALA A 51 5.08 -5.46 4.59
C ALA A 51 6.03 -6.48 5.22
N ARG A 52 5.55 -7.71 5.47
CA ARG A 52 6.39 -8.82 5.98
C ARG A 52 7.45 -9.21 4.95
N ALA A 53 7.09 -9.35 3.68
CA ALA A 53 8.04 -9.69 2.62
C ALA A 53 9.15 -8.64 2.54
N ALA A 54 8.79 -7.35 2.54
CA ALA A 54 9.75 -6.25 2.54
C ALA A 54 10.70 -6.27 3.75
N ALA A 55 10.23 -6.67 4.93
CA ALA A 55 11.03 -6.79 6.14
C ALA A 55 11.95 -8.03 6.15
N LEU A 56 11.41 -9.20 5.79
CA LEU A 56 12.08 -10.50 5.89
C LEU A 56 13.09 -10.74 4.77
N THR A 57 12.85 -10.16 3.59
CA THR A 57 13.71 -10.33 2.42
C THR A 57 14.72 -9.19 2.26
N PHE A 58 14.77 -8.23 3.19
CA PHE A 58 15.70 -7.11 3.14
C PHE A 58 17.16 -7.59 3.28
N GLU A 59 18.02 -7.23 2.31
CA GLU A 59 19.41 -7.68 2.28
C GLU A 59 20.43 -6.58 2.63
N GLY A 60 19.97 -5.43 3.13
CA GLY A 60 20.81 -4.30 3.49
C GLY A 60 20.86 -3.20 2.42
N PRO A 61 21.72 -2.18 2.60
CA PRO A 61 21.82 -1.04 1.67
C PRO A 61 22.31 -1.44 0.26
N CYS A 62 22.95 -2.60 0.12
CA CYS A 62 23.42 -3.13 -1.16
C CYS A 62 22.37 -3.98 -1.91
N ASP A 63 21.17 -4.14 -1.35
CA ASP A 63 20.06 -4.84 -2.02
C ASP A 63 19.68 -4.08 -3.31
N PRO A 64 19.73 -4.71 -4.50
CA PRO A 64 19.41 -4.04 -5.75
C PRO A 64 17.98 -3.48 -5.79
N VAL A 65 17.03 -4.10 -5.08
CA VAL A 65 15.67 -3.58 -4.98
C VAL A 65 15.65 -2.32 -4.12
N TYR A 66 16.34 -2.35 -2.98
CA TYR A 66 16.46 -1.20 -2.09
C TYR A 66 17.11 0.01 -2.77
N GLN A 67 18.21 -0.23 -3.48
CA GLN A 67 18.98 0.82 -4.16
C GLN A 67 18.23 1.53 -5.28
N ARG A 68 17.06 1.03 -5.70
CA ARG A 68 16.21 1.74 -6.67
C ARG A 68 15.38 2.85 -6.05
N TYR A 69 15.04 2.71 -4.77
CA TYR A 69 14.04 3.54 -4.11
C TYR A 69 14.64 4.44 -3.03
N PHE A 70 15.71 3.99 -2.36
CA PHE A 70 16.26 4.68 -1.20
C PHE A 70 17.78 4.84 -1.28
N GLU A 71 18.30 5.92 -0.71
CA GLU A 71 19.72 6.17 -0.45
C GLU A 71 20.21 5.33 0.74
N ASP A 72 21.48 4.91 0.69
CA ASP A 72 22.07 3.94 1.61
C ASP A 72 21.94 4.33 3.09
N GLU A 73 21.95 5.63 3.41
CA GLU A 73 21.81 6.15 4.76
C GLU A 73 20.42 5.85 5.37
N GLY A 74 19.41 5.61 4.54
CA GLY A 74 18.04 5.31 4.97
C GLY A 74 17.79 3.86 5.38
N ALA A 75 18.77 2.97 5.17
CA ALA A 75 18.56 1.52 5.19
C ALA A 75 17.99 1.00 6.52
N SER A 76 18.55 1.46 7.63
CA SER A 76 18.08 1.08 8.96
C SER A 76 16.67 1.59 9.25
N LEU A 77 16.33 2.79 8.77
CA LEU A 77 14.99 3.37 8.97
C LEU A 77 13.95 2.57 8.17
N VAL A 78 14.20 2.32 6.88
CA VAL A 78 13.29 1.57 6.01
C VAL A 78 13.04 0.17 6.58
N LYS A 79 14.10 -0.53 6.99
CA LYS A 79 14.00 -1.84 7.65
C LYS A 79 13.09 -1.76 8.89
N HIS A 80 13.34 -0.80 9.78
CA HIS A 80 12.55 -0.66 11.01
C HIS A 80 11.08 -0.29 10.75
N ILE A 81 10.79 0.48 9.70
CA ILE A 81 9.41 0.82 9.30
C ILE A 81 8.66 -0.46 8.92
N PHE A 82 9.20 -1.27 8.01
CA PHE A 82 8.56 -2.52 7.61
C PHE A 82 8.47 -3.53 8.75
N GLN A 83 9.51 -3.65 9.58
CA GLN A 83 9.46 -4.47 10.79
C GLN A 83 8.35 -4.00 11.75
N THR A 84 8.18 -2.69 11.92
CA THR A 84 7.12 -2.13 12.78
C THR A 84 5.72 -2.44 12.24
N ILE A 85 5.51 -2.28 10.93
CA ILE A 85 4.23 -2.60 10.27
C ILE A 85 3.95 -4.10 10.39
N ALA A 86 4.93 -4.93 10.04
CA ALA A 86 4.86 -6.39 10.06
C ALA A 86 4.82 -7.01 11.47
N ASN A 87 4.95 -6.20 12.54
CA ASN A 87 5.07 -6.64 13.93
C ASN A 87 6.27 -7.58 14.18
N ILE A 88 7.37 -7.35 13.47
CA ILE A 88 8.61 -8.10 13.58
C ILE A 88 9.57 -7.36 14.54
N PRO A 89 10.15 -8.02 15.56
CA PRO A 89 11.16 -7.41 16.41
C PRO A 89 12.39 -6.96 15.61
N PRO A 90 13.00 -5.79 15.90
CA PRO A 90 14.15 -5.27 15.16
C PRO A 90 15.35 -6.24 15.09
N ASP A 91 15.55 -7.01 16.16
CA ASP A 91 16.62 -7.97 16.38
C ASP A 91 16.26 -9.41 15.98
N ALA A 92 15.04 -9.65 15.51
CA ALA A 92 14.62 -10.98 15.06
C ALA A 92 15.45 -11.43 13.84
N GLN A 93 15.93 -12.67 13.93
CA GLN A 93 16.63 -13.36 12.85
C GLN A 93 15.71 -14.46 12.34
N TYR A 94 15.53 -14.54 11.03
CA TYR A 94 14.70 -15.56 10.40
C TYR A 94 15.52 -16.35 9.39
N ASP A 95 15.23 -17.64 9.30
CA ASP A 95 15.78 -18.47 8.23
C ASP A 95 15.08 -18.09 6.92
N LYS A 96 15.88 -17.79 5.89
CA LYS A 96 15.39 -17.50 4.54
C LYS A 96 14.56 -18.66 3.97
N ASN A 97 14.82 -19.90 4.41
CA ASN A 97 14.07 -21.08 3.98
C ASN A 97 12.63 -21.11 4.51
N ASN A 98 12.32 -20.37 5.59
CA ASN A 98 11.01 -20.37 6.22
C ASN A 98 10.19 -19.11 5.89
N ILE A 99 10.66 -18.26 4.96
CA ILE A 99 9.97 -17.02 4.63
C ILE A 99 8.54 -17.29 4.13
N GLN A 100 8.32 -18.34 3.33
CA GLN A 100 6.98 -18.70 2.85
C GLN A 100 6.01 -18.93 4.01
N ASP A 101 6.36 -19.82 4.95
CA ASP A 101 5.54 -20.15 6.12
C ASP A 101 5.25 -18.91 6.98
N LEU A 102 6.23 -18.00 7.06
CA LEU A 102 6.15 -16.75 7.81
C LEU A 102 5.24 -15.70 7.15
N LEU A 103 5.10 -15.72 5.82
CA LEU A 103 4.17 -14.85 5.09
C LEU A 103 2.74 -15.38 5.16
N GLU A 104 2.55 -16.69 5.00
CA GLU A 104 1.23 -17.33 4.96
C GLU A 104 0.55 -17.45 6.33
N ASN A 105 1.34 -17.46 7.42
CA ASN A 105 0.81 -17.71 8.76
C ASN A 105 0.76 -16.44 9.62
N GLU A 106 -0.41 -15.79 9.64
CA GLU A 106 -0.68 -14.63 10.50
C GLU A 106 -0.54 -14.93 12.00
N ASP A 107 -0.77 -16.17 12.44
CA ASP A 107 -0.70 -16.56 13.85
C ASP A 107 0.74 -16.59 14.38
N ILE A 108 1.74 -16.76 13.51
CA ILE A 108 3.16 -16.83 13.92
C ILE A 108 3.69 -15.45 14.32
N MET A 109 3.37 -14.40 13.56
CA MET A 109 3.87 -13.04 13.83
C MET A 109 2.86 -12.16 14.58
N GLY A 110 1.58 -12.50 14.49
CA GLY A 110 0.50 -11.63 14.92
C GLY A 110 0.49 -10.29 14.19
N LEU A 111 -0.27 -9.36 14.77
CA LEU A 111 -0.44 -8.00 14.27
C LEU A 111 0.10 -6.99 15.27
N SER A 112 0.50 -5.81 14.78
CA SER A 112 0.97 -4.75 15.65
C SER A 112 -0.15 -4.31 16.60
N PRO A 113 0.07 -4.22 17.93
CA PRO A 113 -0.94 -3.71 18.84
C PRO A 113 -1.32 -2.26 18.52
N LYS A 114 -0.48 -1.53 17.77
CA LYS A 114 -0.76 -0.17 17.28
C LYS A 114 -1.95 -0.13 16.34
N PHE A 115 -2.30 -1.22 15.66
CA PHE A 115 -3.46 -1.23 14.79
C PHE A 115 -4.78 -1.10 15.55
N SER A 116 -4.83 -1.43 16.86
CA SER A 116 -6.02 -1.13 17.71
C SER A 116 -6.40 0.36 17.74
N LYS A 117 -5.45 1.24 17.40
CA LYS A 117 -5.60 2.69 17.35
C LYS A 117 -5.88 3.18 15.92
N MET A 118 -6.01 2.29 14.95
CA MET A 118 -6.23 2.63 13.56
C MET A 118 -7.65 2.28 13.13
N THR A 119 -8.31 3.22 12.46
CA THR A 119 -9.50 2.95 11.64
C THR A 119 -9.08 2.81 10.19
N LEU A 120 -9.41 1.70 9.55
CA LEU A 120 -9.29 1.53 8.11
C LEU A 120 -10.72 1.57 7.53
N ALA A 121 -11.01 2.62 6.78
CA ALA A 121 -12.34 2.94 6.29
C ALA A 121 -12.42 2.75 4.78
N LEU A 122 -13.34 1.92 4.30
CA LEU A 122 -13.76 1.96 2.90
C LEU A 122 -14.79 3.07 2.75
N ARG A 123 -14.50 4.05 1.89
CA ARG A 123 -15.22 5.33 1.77
C ARG A 123 -15.10 6.17 3.04
N VAL A 124 -15.86 7.26 3.08
CA VAL A 124 -15.71 8.32 4.08
C VAL A 124 -16.57 8.05 5.34
N PRO A 125 -15.97 7.83 6.54
CA PRO A 125 -16.73 7.60 7.77
C PRO A 125 -17.40 8.87 8.33
N PRO A 126 -18.45 8.76 9.17
CA PRO A 126 -19.24 9.92 9.64
C PRO A 126 -18.43 10.93 10.46
N ASN A 127 -17.37 10.48 11.12
CA ASN A 127 -16.47 11.30 11.93
C ASN A 127 -15.38 12.01 11.10
N THR A 128 -15.39 11.86 9.77
CA THR A 128 -14.44 12.56 8.89
C THR A 128 -14.62 14.08 8.98
N PRO A 129 -13.52 14.87 9.09
CA PRO A 129 -13.59 16.32 9.07
C PRO A 129 -14.34 16.85 7.83
N GLU A 130 -15.08 17.95 8.00
CA GLU A 130 -15.91 18.55 6.94
C GLU A 130 -15.12 18.80 5.63
N THR A 131 -13.85 19.19 5.75
CA THR A 131 -12.96 19.46 4.62
C THR A 131 -12.68 18.24 3.72
N TRP A 132 -12.99 17.04 4.20
CA TRP A 132 -12.69 15.77 3.53
C TRP A 132 -13.93 14.89 3.33
N LYS A 133 -15.14 15.40 3.60
CA LYS A 133 -16.37 14.59 3.53
C LYS A 133 -16.71 14.07 2.13
N ASP A 134 -16.29 14.81 1.12
CA ASP A 134 -16.48 14.49 -0.30
C ASP A 134 -15.22 13.87 -0.92
N TYR A 135 -14.23 13.46 -0.11
CA TYR A 135 -12.93 13.01 -0.61
C TYR A 135 -13.02 11.92 -1.70
N CYS A 136 -13.78 10.85 -1.46
CA CYS A 136 -13.95 9.77 -2.44
C CYS A 136 -14.92 10.08 -3.59
N THR A 137 -15.65 11.20 -3.51
CA THR A 137 -16.60 11.62 -4.56
C THR A 137 -16.08 12.76 -5.41
N ARG A 138 -14.92 13.34 -5.07
CA ARG A 138 -14.27 14.37 -5.89
C ARG A 138 -13.77 13.73 -7.19
N ALA A 139 -13.88 14.45 -8.30
CA ALA A 139 -13.33 14.05 -9.61
C ALA A 139 -11.79 13.86 -9.64
N LYS A 140 -11.11 14.14 -8.53
CA LYS A 140 -9.68 13.93 -8.28
C LYS A 140 -9.42 13.23 -6.93
N GLY A 141 -10.43 12.53 -6.40
CA GLY A 141 -10.31 11.82 -5.13
C GLY A 141 -9.23 10.75 -5.27
N SER A 142 -8.11 10.94 -4.57
CA SER A 142 -6.99 10.02 -4.56
C SER A 142 -7.41 8.67 -3.94
N GLY A 143 -6.70 7.60 -4.29
CA GLY A 143 -7.06 6.24 -3.85
C GLY A 143 -7.16 6.09 -2.32
N ALA A 144 -6.30 6.79 -1.57
CA ALA A 144 -6.24 6.70 -0.12
C ALA A 144 -5.89 8.04 0.54
N MET A 145 -6.42 8.30 1.74
CA MET A 145 -6.09 9.47 2.57
C MET A 145 -5.96 9.05 4.04
N ILE A 146 -5.09 9.74 4.78
CA ILE A 146 -4.99 9.59 6.23
C ILE A 146 -5.30 10.91 6.95
N PHE A 147 -6.01 10.82 8.07
CA PHE A 147 -6.21 11.94 9.00
C PHE A 147 -6.20 11.49 10.47
N ASP A 148 -6.25 12.47 11.37
CA ASP A 148 -6.19 12.31 12.83
C ASP A 148 -4.91 11.69 13.41
N GLN A 149 -3.89 11.45 12.59
CA GLN A 149 -2.59 10.86 12.91
C GLN A 149 -1.80 11.54 14.05
N MET A 150 -2.14 12.77 14.41
CA MET A 150 -1.54 13.51 15.53
C MET A 150 -2.18 13.19 16.88
N LYS A 151 -3.30 12.48 16.88
CA LYS A 151 -3.97 11.97 18.07
C LYS A 151 -3.40 10.59 18.42
N GLU A 152 -3.88 10.01 19.51
CA GLU A 152 -3.58 8.61 19.84
C GLU A 152 -4.17 7.59 18.84
N SER A 153 -4.79 8.04 17.75
CA SER A 153 -5.48 7.22 16.75
C SER A 153 -5.23 7.74 15.34
N ALA A 154 -5.34 6.89 14.32
CA ALA A 154 -5.28 7.30 12.92
C ALA A 154 -6.50 6.76 12.14
N THR A 155 -7.00 7.53 11.18
CA THR A 155 -8.02 7.03 10.24
C THR A 155 -7.48 7.07 8.83
N VAL A 156 -7.48 5.92 8.15
CA VAL A 156 -7.15 5.78 6.74
C VAL A 156 -8.45 5.57 5.97
N ILE A 157 -8.75 6.45 5.02
CA ILE A 157 -9.85 6.34 4.07
C ILE A 157 -9.31 5.73 2.79
N LEU A 158 -9.95 4.69 2.29
CA LEU A 158 -9.72 4.07 0.99
C LEU A 158 -10.96 4.29 0.12
N CYS A 159 -10.80 4.75 -1.11
CA CYS A 159 -11.91 4.94 -2.05
C CYS A 159 -12.12 3.69 -2.89
N ASP A 160 -13.34 3.47 -3.38
CA ASP A 160 -13.72 2.28 -4.15
C ASP A 160 -12.78 1.95 -5.30
N GLY A 161 -12.22 2.97 -5.94
CA GLY A 161 -11.25 2.83 -7.03
C GLY A 161 -9.97 2.08 -6.66
N VAL A 162 -9.65 1.87 -5.38
CA VAL A 162 -8.50 1.00 -5.01
C VAL A 162 -8.83 -0.48 -5.01
N LEU A 163 -10.12 -0.84 -5.05
CA LEU A 163 -10.54 -2.24 -4.99
C LEU A 163 -10.53 -2.93 -6.36
N VAL A 164 -10.37 -2.16 -7.45
CA VAL A 164 -10.28 -2.68 -8.83
C VAL A 164 -8.88 -3.21 -9.17
N TYR A 165 -7.89 -2.98 -8.31
CA TYR A 165 -6.54 -3.51 -8.51
C TYR A 165 -6.49 -4.99 -8.15
N PRO A 166 -5.79 -5.83 -8.93
CA PRO A 166 -5.71 -7.27 -8.69
C PRO A 166 -4.99 -7.56 -7.37
N LEU A 167 -5.47 -8.59 -6.67
CA LEU A 167 -4.78 -9.20 -5.54
C LEU A 167 -3.63 -10.07 -6.03
N GLU A 168 -2.71 -10.37 -5.13
CA GLU A 168 -1.57 -11.26 -5.35
C GLU A 168 -1.98 -12.60 -5.97
N SER A 169 -3.02 -13.23 -5.44
CA SER A 169 -3.52 -14.53 -5.91
C SER A 169 -4.04 -14.48 -7.35
N GLU A 170 -4.58 -13.33 -7.75
CA GLU A 170 -5.08 -13.09 -9.11
C GLU A 170 -3.95 -12.72 -10.05
N ILE A 171 -2.88 -12.09 -9.55
CA ILE A 171 -1.66 -11.91 -10.32
C ILE A 171 -1.01 -13.28 -10.56
N TYR A 172 -0.91 -14.15 -9.55
CA TYR A 172 -0.35 -15.50 -9.72
C TYR A 172 -1.17 -16.40 -10.63
N ASN A 173 -2.48 -16.40 -10.42
CA ASN A 173 -3.41 -17.22 -11.16
C ASN A 173 -4.51 -16.34 -11.77
N PRO A 174 -4.21 -15.70 -12.91
CA PRO A 174 -5.14 -14.76 -13.53
C PRO A 174 -6.50 -15.39 -13.84
N PRO A 175 -7.60 -14.64 -13.63
CA PRO A 175 -8.92 -15.05 -14.08
C PRO A 175 -8.99 -15.09 -15.62
N ALA A 176 -10.04 -15.69 -16.16
CA ALA A 176 -10.18 -15.90 -17.60
C ALA A 176 -10.10 -14.61 -18.44
N TRP A 177 -10.59 -13.48 -17.91
CA TRP A 177 -10.52 -12.19 -18.61
C TRP A 177 -9.09 -11.62 -18.66
N ALA A 178 -8.18 -12.11 -17.82
CA ALA A 178 -6.78 -11.69 -17.76
C ALA A 178 -5.85 -12.67 -18.48
N ARG A 179 -6.41 -13.44 -19.43
CA ARG A 179 -5.70 -14.41 -20.26
C ARG A 179 -6.05 -14.19 -21.72
N ASP A 180 -5.12 -14.52 -22.61
CA ASP A 180 -5.38 -14.56 -24.04
C ASP A 180 -6.19 -15.81 -24.45
N GLU A 181 -6.47 -15.94 -25.75
CA GLU A 181 -7.23 -17.07 -26.31
C GLU A 181 -6.58 -18.44 -26.06
N ASP A 182 -5.25 -18.48 -25.91
CA ASP A 182 -4.48 -19.70 -25.62
C ASP A 182 -4.42 -20.01 -24.12
N GLY A 183 -5.00 -19.15 -23.28
CA GLY A 183 -4.99 -19.26 -21.81
C GLY A 183 -3.70 -18.73 -21.16
N THR A 184 -2.83 -18.09 -21.94
CA THR A 184 -1.61 -17.46 -21.44
C THR A 184 -1.98 -16.21 -20.64
N PRO A 185 -1.39 -15.99 -19.45
CA PRO A 185 -1.53 -14.72 -18.74
C PRO A 185 -1.23 -13.52 -19.63
N LEU A 186 -2.12 -12.53 -19.62
CA LEU A 186 -1.86 -11.23 -20.26
C LEU A 186 -0.71 -10.52 -19.56
N GLU A 187 -0.14 -9.52 -20.25
CA GLU A 187 0.87 -8.66 -19.64
C GLU A 187 0.34 -8.07 -18.33
N GLY A 188 1.18 -8.17 -17.32
CA GLY A 188 0.92 -7.77 -15.97
C GLY A 188 0.36 -8.83 -15.02
N TYR A 189 0.18 -10.05 -15.50
CA TYR A 189 -0.21 -11.22 -14.72
C TYR A 189 0.83 -12.34 -14.86
N GLY A 190 1.01 -13.11 -13.79
CA GLY A 190 1.97 -14.21 -13.67
C GLY A 190 3.42 -13.72 -13.68
N CYS A 191 4.34 -14.50 -13.09
CA CYS A 191 5.75 -14.10 -12.96
C CYS A 191 6.38 -13.65 -14.29
N ASP A 192 6.02 -14.26 -15.42
CA ASP A 192 6.55 -13.88 -16.73
C ASP A 192 5.88 -12.63 -17.31
N GLY A 193 4.56 -12.48 -17.14
CA GLY A 193 3.80 -11.31 -17.60
C GLY A 193 3.99 -10.08 -16.73
N LEU A 194 4.49 -10.22 -15.49
CA LEU A 194 4.99 -9.12 -14.66
C LEU A 194 6.06 -8.26 -15.36
N GLY A 195 6.60 -8.73 -16.48
CA GLY A 195 7.56 -8.01 -17.31
C GLY A 195 8.96 -8.00 -16.72
N GLY A 196 9.84 -7.25 -17.39
CA GLY A 196 11.19 -6.95 -16.91
C GLY A 196 11.28 -5.62 -16.17
N ARG A 197 10.17 -4.89 -15.97
CA ARG A 197 10.14 -3.53 -15.39
C ARG A 197 9.01 -3.39 -14.38
N GLU A 198 9.21 -2.49 -13.41
CA GLU A 198 8.29 -2.31 -12.29
C GLU A 198 7.05 -1.50 -12.62
N TRP A 199 5.95 -2.03 -12.10
CA TRP A 199 4.57 -1.60 -11.95
C TRP A 199 4.31 -0.11 -11.75
N THR A 200 3.22 0.37 -12.33
CA THR A 200 2.68 1.70 -12.03
C THR A 200 1.19 1.76 -12.27
N GLN A 201 0.38 1.46 -11.25
CA GLN A 201 -1.03 1.85 -11.26
C GLN A 201 -1.63 2.23 -9.89
N PHE A 202 -0.92 2.21 -8.76
CA PHE A 202 -1.64 2.10 -7.48
C PHE A 202 -2.31 3.37 -6.89
N ILE A 203 -2.00 4.62 -7.27
CA ILE A 203 -2.61 5.80 -6.61
C ILE A 203 -2.67 7.03 -7.55
N GLN A 204 -3.85 7.66 -7.71
CA GLN A 204 -4.00 9.02 -8.26
C GLN A 204 -3.76 10.10 -7.16
N PRO A 205 -3.26 11.31 -7.50
CA PRO A 205 -2.78 12.32 -6.53
C PRO A 205 -3.86 13.25 -5.94
N SER A 206 -3.61 13.78 -4.73
CA SER A 206 -4.31 14.95 -4.17
C SER A 206 -3.35 15.82 -3.34
N PRO A 207 -3.49 17.17 -3.33
CA PRO A 207 -2.52 18.05 -2.69
C PRO A 207 -2.90 18.48 -1.25
N LYS A 208 -1.83 18.72 -0.47
CA LYS A 208 -1.70 19.49 0.79
C LYS A 208 -1.84 18.71 2.10
N SER A 209 -0.74 18.61 2.84
CA SER A 209 -0.44 19.45 4.02
C SER A 209 0.82 18.96 4.74
N GLY A 210 1.57 19.88 5.36
CA GLY A 210 2.84 19.59 6.03
C GLY A 210 2.66 19.09 7.46
N ASN A 211 3.45 18.06 7.84
CA ASN A 211 4.12 17.79 9.13
C ASN A 211 4.67 16.34 9.16
N ARG A 212 5.58 16.01 10.10
CA ARG A 212 6.40 14.77 10.13
C ARG A 212 5.57 13.47 10.10
N LEU A 213 5.48 12.92 8.89
CA LEU A 213 4.88 11.67 8.45
C LEU A 213 5.76 11.17 7.29
N ILE A 214 5.59 9.94 6.81
CA ILE A 214 5.97 9.67 5.41
C ILE A 214 4.91 10.43 4.61
N LEU A 215 5.23 11.68 4.26
CA LEU A 215 4.35 12.51 3.47
C LEU A 215 4.30 11.97 2.05
N ASP A 216 3.33 12.42 1.27
CA ASP A 216 3.54 12.40 -0.16
C ASP A 216 4.49 13.54 -0.47
N PHE A 217 5.62 13.21 -1.11
CA PHE A 217 6.57 14.23 -1.55
C PHE A 217 5.85 15.21 -2.49
N TRP A 218 5.48 16.37 -1.96
CA TRP A 218 4.73 17.39 -2.70
C TRP A 218 5.56 18.67 -2.74
N ALA A 219 6.33 18.82 -3.81
CA ALA A 219 7.04 20.06 -4.10
C ALA A 219 6.48 20.67 -5.39
N VAL A 220 5.74 21.77 -5.23
CA VAL A 220 5.15 22.53 -6.35
C VAL A 220 6.29 23.11 -7.18
N GLY A 221 6.33 22.78 -8.47
CA GLY A 221 7.33 23.30 -9.42
C GLY A 221 8.63 22.48 -9.50
N THR A 222 8.79 21.42 -8.70
CA THR A 222 9.89 20.45 -8.88
C THR A 222 9.46 19.34 -9.83
N ASN A 223 10.39 18.71 -10.53
CA ASN A 223 10.13 17.51 -11.32
C ASN A 223 10.77 16.32 -10.55
N PRO A 224 10.05 15.23 -10.19
CA PRO A 224 8.67 14.99 -10.56
C PRO A 224 7.77 15.79 -9.63
N THR A 225 6.68 16.29 -10.18
CA THR A 225 5.79 17.25 -9.51
C THR A 225 5.18 16.70 -8.22
N SER A 226 5.32 15.40 -7.96
CA SER A 226 4.58 14.75 -6.89
C SER A 226 5.18 13.42 -6.37
N GLY A 227 6.23 12.86 -7.00
CA GLY A 227 6.83 11.60 -6.56
C GLY A 227 5.90 10.37 -6.57
N TYR A 228 4.72 10.46 -7.21
CA TYR A 228 3.74 9.35 -7.25
C TYR A 228 3.95 8.42 -8.44
N GLY A 229 3.70 7.13 -8.24
CA GLY A 229 3.96 6.08 -9.21
C GLY A 229 5.43 5.65 -9.20
N ALA A 230 5.70 4.39 -9.55
CA ALA A 230 7.03 3.80 -9.54
C ALA A 230 8.02 4.55 -10.41
N TYR A 231 7.62 5.06 -11.57
CA TYR A 231 8.53 5.87 -12.40
C TYR A 231 9.01 7.12 -11.65
N ASN A 232 8.08 7.93 -11.13
CA ASN A 232 8.46 9.15 -10.41
C ASN A 232 9.15 8.85 -9.08
N THR A 233 8.80 7.75 -8.44
CA THR A 233 9.43 7.27 -7.20
C THR A 233 10.89 6.88 -7.43
N GLN A 234 11.18 6.10 -8.48
CA GLN A 234 12.55 5.76 -8.83
C GLN A 234 13.34 7.00 -9.25
N LEU A 235 12.74 7.87 -10.06
CA LEU A 235 13.36 9.13 -10.46
C LEU A 235 13.60 10.06 -9.27
N LEU A 236 12.78 10.01 -8.23
CA LEU A 236 12.94 10.84 -7.05
C LEU A 236 14.33 10.60 -6.45
N LYS A 237 14.74 9.36 -6.22
CA LYS A 237 16.09 9.05 -5.73
C LYS A 237 17.17 9.65 -6.64
N GLN A 238 17.08 9.40 -7.95
CA GLN A 238 18.09 9.91 -8.89
C GLN A 238 18.22 11.43 -8.84
N ARG A 239 17.09 12.15 -8.84
CA ARG A 239 17.07 13.61 -8.87
C ARG A 239 17.52 14.25 -7.57
N VAL A 240 17.29 13.57 -6.46
CA VAL A 240 17.74 13.99 -5.14
C VAL A 240 19.25 13.90 -5.03
N LEU A 241 19.85 12.86 -5.61
CA LEU A 241 21.30 12.75 -5.73
C LEU A 241 21.90 13.80 -6.68
N GLU A 242 21.19 14.15 -7.76
CA GLU A 242 21.65 15.17 -8.73
C GLU A 242 21.52 16.61 -8.21
N LYS A 243 20.42 16.93 -7.51
CA LYS A 243 20.09 18.29 -7.03
C LYS A 243 19.47 18.29 -5.63
N PRO A 244 20.22 17.95 -4.56
CA PRO A 244 19.66 17.83 -3.21
C PRO A 244 18.91 19.07 -2.70
N SER A 245 19.30 20.28 -3.14
CA SER A 245 18.68 21.55 -2.74
C SER A 245 17.22 21.70 -3.15
N ASP A 246 16.81 21.01 -4.22
CA ASP A 246 15.49 21.20 -4.83
C ASP A 246 14.42 20.38 -4.10
N PHE A 247 14.81 19.35 -3.35
CA PHE A 247 13.90 18.35 -2.77
C PHE A 247 13.88 18.34 -1.23
N GLY A 248 14.73 19.14 -0.58
CA GLY A 248 14.82 19.17 0.88
C GLY A 248 15.45 17.92 1.47
N ALA A 249 15.26 17.71 2.77
CA ALA A 249 15.89 16.60 3.48
C ALA A 249 15.09 15.29 3.31
N PHE A 250 15.79 14.22 2.94
CA PHE A 250 15.29 12.84 2.88
C PHE A 250 13.98 12.64 2.09
N PRO A 251 13.87 13.15 0.85
CA PRO A 251 12.64 13.14 0.06
C PRO A 251 12.10 11.74 -0.28
N THR A 252 12.97 10.77 -0.57
CA THR A 252 12.62 9.35 -0.77
C THR A 252 12.05 8.71 0.50
N LEU A 253 12.65 9.00 1.66
CA LEU A 253 12.17 8.53 2.97
C LEU A 253 10.88 9.21 3.40
N ASN A 254 10.57 10.37 2.81
CA ASN A 254 9.38 11.17 3.05
C ASN A 254 8.39 11.11 1.86
N ASN A 255 8.34 9.99 1.14
CA ASN A 255 7.41 9.72 0.05
C ASN A 255 6.72 8.36 0.25
N ALA A 256 5.39 8.33 0.42
CA ALA A 256 4.66 7.09 0.76
C ALA A 256 4.73 6.06 -0.37
N ASP A 257 4.63 6.52 -1.62
CA ASP A 257 4.78 5.69 -2.81
C ASP A 257 6.12 4.97 -2.86
N THR A 258 7.20 5.57 -2.34
CA THR A 258 8.52 4.92 -2.25
C THR A 258 8.48 3.63 -1.43
N TYR A 259 7.72 3.62 -0.35
CA TYR A 259 7.55 2.42 0.46
C TYR A 259 6.62 1.41 -0.20
N LEU A 260 5.51 1.87 -0.80
CA LEU A 260 4.58 1.01 -1.54
C LEU A 260 5.31 0.26 -2.67
N TRP A 261 6.02 0.99 -3.52
CA TRP A 261 6.72 0.42 -4.67
C TRP A 261 7.88 -0.47 -4.24
N TYR A 262 8.65 -0.08 -3.22
CA TYR A 262 9.66 -0.96 -2.65
C TYR A 262 9.05 -2.28 -2.12
N ALA A 263 7.93 -2.23 -1.39
CA ALA A 263 7.31 -3.43 -0.84
C ALA A 263 6.82 -4.39 -1.93
N LEU A 264 6.14 -3.87 -2.94
CA LEU A 264 5.69 -4.64 -4.12
C LEU A 264 6.88 -5.25 -4.87
N SER A 265 7.91 -4.45 -5.13
CA SER A 265 9.13 -4.90 -5.78
C SER A 265 9.85 -6.00 -5.02
N LYS A 266 9.92 -5.87 -3.68
CA LYS A 266 10.53 -6.89 -2.81
C LYS A 266 9.74 -8.18 -2.85
N TYR A 267 8.42 -8.08 -2.69
CA TYR A 267 7.54 -9.24 -2.73
C TYR A 267 7.71 -9.99 -4.04
N TRP A 268 7.48 -9.34 -5.18
CA TRP A 268 7.55 -10.02 -6.48
C TRP A 268 8.95 -10.49 -6.83
N SER A 269 10.01 -9.77 -6.46
CA SER A 269 11.38 -10.22 -6.72
C SER A 269 11.70 -11.52 -5.98
N TRP A 270 11.24 -11.63 -4.74
CA TRP A 270 11.37 -12.85 -3.94
C TRP A 270 10.48 -13.96 -4.49
N ALA A 271 9.19 -13.67 -4.69
CA ALA A 271 8.17 -14.65 -4.98
C ALA A 271 8.29 -15.24 -6.40
N CYS A 272 8.86 -14.48 -7.34
CA CYS A 272 9.20 -14.96 -8.69
C CYS A 272 10.67 -15.37 -8.86
N GLY A 273 11.50 -15.22 -7.83
CA GLY A 273 12.93 -15.56 -7.89
C GLY A 273 13.72 -14.79 -8.96
N LYS A 274 13.28 -13.59 -9.33
CA LYS A 274 13.94 -12.77 -10.37
C LYS A 274 13.97 -11.29 -10.00
N SER A 275 14.99 -10.58 -10.48
CA SER A 275 15.03 -9.13 -10.35
C SER A 275 14.21 -8.47 -11.46
N PHE A 276 13.34 -7.55 -11.07
CA PHE A 276 12.69 -6.62 -12.00
C PHE A 276 13.60 -5.41 -12.22
N ALA A 277 13.51 -4.72 -13.35
CA ALA A 277 14.14 -3.42 -13.56
C ALA A 277 13.18 -2.30 -13.12
N ALA A 278 13.70 -1.09 -12.96
CA ALA A 278 12.86 0.08 -12.70
C ALA A 278 11.96 0.43 -13.91
N ALA A 279 10.83 1.07 -13.62
CA ALA A 279 10.07 1.85 -14.61
C ALA A 279 10.97 2.93 -15.22
N ARG A 280 10.84 3.18 -16.53
CA ARG A 280 11.67 4.13 -17.28
C ARG A 280 10.90 5.29 -17.90
N SER A 281 9.58 5.23 -17.92
CA SER A 281 8.76 6.35 -18.37
C SER A 281 7.38 6.32 -17.71
N PRO A 282 6.63 7.43 -17.74
CA PRO A 282 5.24 7.43 -17.30
C PRO A 282 4.37 6.51 -18.17
N GLU A 283 4.77 6.21 -19.40
CA GLU A 283 4.02 5.27 -20.25
C GLU A 283 4.17 3.82 -19.78
N ASP A 284 5.25 3.48 -19.06
CA ASP A 284 5.28 2.21 -18.30
C ASP A 284 4.11 2.16 -17.28
N ASP A 285 3.53 3.32 -16.90
CA ASP A 285 2.29 3.50 -16.09
C ASP A 285 0.99 3.26 -16.86
N ASP A 286 1.03 3.45 -18.18
CA ASP A 286 -0.15 3.42 -19.04
C ASP A 286 -0.31 2.10 -19.80
N LEU A 287 0.73 1.27 -19.89
CA LEU A 287 0.73 0.01 -20.67
C LEU A 287 -0.35 -0.99 -20.22
N ARG A 288 -0.93 -0.84 -19.02
CA ARG A 288 -2.12 -1.61 -18.58
C ARG A 288 -3.46 -0.90 -18.76
N HIS A 289 -3.48 0.43 -18.84
CA HIS A 289 -4.71 1.20 -19.07
C HIS A 289 -5.09 1.23 -20.56
N ASN A 290 -4.11 1.48 -21.44
CA ASN A 290 -4.40 1.87 -22.83
C ASN A 290 -4.28 0.73 -23.85
N ASP A 291 -3.37 -0.24 -23.66
CA ASP A 291 -3.22 -1.39 -24.57
C ASP A 291 -3.94 -2.65 -24.07
N GLY A 292 -4.44 -2.63 -22.83
CA GLY A 292 -5.12 -3.77 -22.21
C GLY A 292 -6.57 -3.51 -21.78
N GLY A 293 -6.94 -2.29 -21.38
CA GLY A 293 -8.24 -2.08 -20.71
C GLY A 293 -8.46 -2.99 -19.48
N VAL A 294 -7.40 -3.60 -18.94
CA VAL A 294 -7.50 -4.72 -18.00
C VAL A 294 -7.45 -4.22 -16.56
N LEU A 295 -8.37 -3.31 -16.21
CA LEU A 295 -8.81 -3.22 -14.82
C LEU A 295 -9.64 -4.46 -14.53
N GLN A 296 -9.59 -4.97 -13.29
CA GLN A 296 -10.62 -5.93 -12.92
C GLN A 296 -11.99 -5.31 -13.25
N PRO A 297 -12.95 -6.11 -13.76
CA PRO A 297 -14.33 -5.66 -13.70
C PRO A 297 -14.60 -5.25 -12.24
N PRO A 298 -15.27 -4.11 -11.99
CA PRO A 298 -15.63 -3.71 -10.64
C PRO A 298 -16.22 -4.93 -9.91
N PRO A 299 -15.84 -5.21 -8.66
CA PRO A 299 -16.39 -6.35 -7.93
C PRO A 299 -17.92 -6.31 -8.06
N GLU A 300 -18.55 -7.35 -8.61
CA GLU A 300 -19.95 -7.28 -9.03
C GLU A 300 -20.84 -6.76 -7.88
N GLY A 301 -21.51 -5.62 -8.11
CA GLY A 301 -22.19 -4.83 -7.08
C GLY A 301 -22.33 -3.37 -7.52
N GLU A 302 -23.21 -3.14 -8.50
CA GLU A 302 -23.59 -1.86 -9.15
C GLU A 302 -23.21 -0.55 -8.44
N ALA A 303 -22.49 0.31 -9.17
CA ALA A 303 -22.60 1.76 -9.05
C ALA A 303 -22.39 2.43 -10.43
N SER A 304 -23.14 1.98 -11.44
CA SER A 304 -23.37 2.79 -12.65
C SER A 304 -24.71 3.49 -12.49
N ASP A 305 -24.73 4.58 -11.74
CA ASP A 305 -25.77 5.61 -11.84
C ASP A 305 -25.15 6.96 -11.45
N GLN A 306 -24.22 7.43 -12.28
CA GLN A 306 -24.04 8.88 -12.45
C GLN A 306 -24.24 9.22 -13.93
N PRO A 307 -25.24 10.07 -14.25
CA PRO A 307 -25.31 10.66 -15.57
C PRO A 307 -24.08 11.55 -15.74
N LEU A 308 -23.32 11.30 -16.82
CA LEU A 308 -22.26 12.20 -17.26
C LEU A 308 -22.82 13.62 -17.36
N ALA A 309 -22.26 14.52 -16.56
CA ALA A 309 -22.56 15.93 -16.63
C ALA A 309 -22.07 16.49 -17.98
N GLY A 310 -23.03 16.66 -18.89
CA GLY A 310 -23.13 17.72 -19.90
C GLY A 310 -21.96 17.96 -20.85
N SER A 311 -22.12 17.54 -22.10
CA SER A 311 -21.71 18.37 -23.24
C SER A 311 -22.93 19.21 -23.66
N GLY A 312 -22.96 20.46 -23.21
CA GLY A 312 -23.82 21.45 -23.85
C GLY A 312 -23.22 21.79 -25.20
N ASP A 313 -23.97 21.55 -26.27
CA ASP A 313 -23.83 22.30 -27.51
C ASP A 313 -25.14 23.07 -27.74
N VAL A 314 -24.98 24.39 -27.76
CA VAL A 314 -25.92 25.39 -28.27
C VAL A 314 -25.81 25.40 -29.80
N VAL A 315 -26.82 26.00 -30.46
CA VAL A 315 -27.07 26.27 -31.90
C VAL A 315 -27.57 25.09 -32.73
N ASP A 316 -28.62 25.18 -33.56
CA ASP A 316 -29.57 26.25 -33.89
C ASP A 316 -30.72 25.64 -34.73
N GLU A 317 -31.83 26.39 -34.81
CA GLU A 317 -32.74 26.56 -35.96
C GLU A 317 -33.70 25.46 -36.51
N LEU A 318 -34.93 25.95 -36.75
CA LEU A 318 -35.95 25.59 -37.76
C LEU A 318 -36.83 24.36 -37.47
N ALA A 319 -38.14 24.34 -37.70
CA ALA A 319 -39.14 25.33 -38.09
C ALA A 319 -40.53 24.64 -38.00
N VAL A 320 -41.57 25.47 -37.92
CA VAL A 320 -43.03 25.19 -38.03
C VAL A 320 -43.73 24.67 -36.78
#